data_AF-A0A1Y2EKA7-F1
#
_entry.id   AF-A0A1Y2EKA7-F1
#
_cell.length_a   1.000
_cell.length_b   1.000
_cell.length_c   1.000
_cell.angle_alpha   90.00
_cell.angle_beta   90.00
_cell.angle_gamma   90.00
#
_symmetry.space_group_name_H-M   'P 1'
#
loop_
_entity.id
_entity.type
_entity.pdbx_description
1 polymer ?
#
loop_
_entity_poly.entity_id
_entity_poly.type
_entity_poly.pdbx_seq_one_letter_code
_entity_poly.pdbx_strand_id
1 'polypeptide(L)'
;MVGILDVLAARMEPPGINGVLMQDYLRDFPAFKTWKTTLQENLKLQWKDENHAFHKHPFTLQSIEIQSVDWFGRKIGFIKLKAIIKNDEAEPKELPGVAFLRGGSVAMLMILRPKDSRDERLVVMTEQPRIPAGSLSFLEIPAGMIDDGPNFKGKAADEILEETGFNIPVSELIDMTKLALSEASGKETNHQQGMYPSPGGSDEFIHIFLWEKEIDRQEVEDLRGKLTGQKWQGEMITLRVCDNEDLWRECARDAKTLAAWALYEGLNRAGIIPEILRERRERGTSPEPDGREAKRQKKEIGRQ
;
A
#
# COMPACT_ATOMS: atom_id res chain seq x y z
N MET A 1 -10.02 -33.40 1.82
CA MET A 1 -10.56 -32.03 1.94
C MET A 1 -11.40 -32.02 3.22
N VAL A 2 -10.78 -31.66 4.35
CA VAL A 2 -11.43 -31.64 5.68
C VAL A 2 -11.60 -30.17 6.05
N GLY A 3 -12.83 -29.78 6.37
CA GLY A 3 -13.20 -28.40 6.67
C GLY A 3 -12.54 -27.93 7.96
N ILE A 4 -11.73 -26.88 7.86
CA ILE A 4 -11.20 -26.15 9.02
C ILE A 4 -12.34 -25.28 9.56
N LEU A 5 -12.96 -25.65 10.68
CA LEU A 5 -14.11 -24.93 11.25
C LEU A 5 -14.20 -24.86 12.78
N ASP A 6 -13.10 -25.06 13.51
CA ASP A 6 -13.09 -24.76 14.95
C ASP A 6 -12.49 -23.37 15.20
N VAL A 7 -13.35 -22.35 15.15
CA VAL A 7 -13.05 -20.98 15.55
C VAL A 7 -13.64 -20.76 16.94
N LEU A 8 -12.79 -20.65 17.97
CA LEU A 8 -13.21 -20.37 19.34
C LEU A 8 -13.38 -18.86 19.54
N ALA A 9 -14.61 -18.43 19.84
CA ALA A 9 -15.02 -17.04 19.87
C ALA A 9 -15.33 -16.57 21.31
N ALA A 10 -14.50 -15.70 21.85
CA ALA A 10 -14.85 -14.91 23.02
C ALA A 10 -14.57 -13.44 22.70
N ARG A 11 -15.63 -12.65 22.45
CA ARG A 11 -15.68 -11.24 21.96
C ARG A 11 -15.62 -11.03 20.43
N MET A 12 -16.28 -11.89 19.66
CA MET A 12 -16.29 -11.83 18.19
C MET A 12 -17.64 -11.41 17.56
N GLU A 13 -18.65 -11.07 18.36
CA GLU A 13 -19.99 -10.77 17.82
C GLU A 13 -20.05 -9.35 17.22
N PRO A 14 -20.62 -9.19 16.01
CA PRO A 14 -20.80 -7.88 15.39
C PRO A 14 -21.71 -6.99 16.24
N PRO A 15 -21.48 -5.67 16.32
CA PRO A 15 -22.34 -4.79 17.09
C PRO A 15 -23.79 -4.80 16.56
N GLY A 16 -24.73 -5.30 17.37
CA GLY A 16 -26.17 -5.12 17.17
C GLY A 16 -26.83 -6.01 16.12
N ILE A 17 -26.27 -7.18 15.76
CA ILE A 17 -26.88 -8.11 14.81
C ILE A 17 -26.94 -9.51 15.41
N ASN A 18 -28.15 -9.97 15.75
CA ASN A 18 -28.41 -11.37 16.10
C ASN A 18 -28.55 -12.20 14.81
N GLY A 19 -27.73 -13.24 14.64
CA GLY A 19 -27.96 -14.30 13.64
C GLY A 19 -27.03 -14.35 12.42
N VAL A 20 -26.05 -13.44 12.27
CA VAL A 20 -25.00 -13.57 11.23
C VAL A 20 -23.78 -14.25 11.84
N LEU A 21 -23.30 -15.32 11.20
CA LEU A 21 -22.13 -16.05 11.67
C LEU A 21 -20.86 -15.25 11.37
N MET A 22 -19.94 -15.20 12.33
CA MET A 22 -18.63 -14.54 12.16
C MET A 22 -17.84 -15.07 10.95
N GLN A 23 -18.08 -16.31 10.56
CA GLN A 23 -17.52 -16.91 9.35
C GLN A 23 -17.86 -16.13 8.08
N ASP A 24 -19.05 -15.53 7.99
CA ASP A 24 -19.46 -14.74 6.83
C ASP A 24 -18.72 -13.41 6.79
N TYR A 25 -18.51 -12.75 7.93
CA TYR A 25 -17.66 -11.55 8.01
C TYR A 25 -16.21 -11.84 7.65
N LEU A 26 -15.63 -12.95 8.14
CA LEU A 26 -14.28 -13.39 7.77
C LEU A 26 -14.18 -13.72 6.27
N ARG A 27 -15.24 -14.33 5.73
CA ARG A 27 -15.37 -14.60 4.30
C ARG A 27 -15.55 -13.36 3.46
N ASP A 28 -15.82 -12.19 4.03
CA ASP A 28 -15.92 -10.94 3.28
C ASP A 28 -14.70 -10.06 3.47
N PHE A 29 -13.99 -10.18 4.60
CA PHE A 29 -12.79 -9.41 4.92
C PHE A 29 -11.60 -9.74 3.98
N PRO A 30 -11.15 -8.80 3.13
CA PRO A 30 -10.14 -9.09 2.10
C PRO A 30 -8.77 -9.46 2.66
N ALA A 31 -8.35 -8.84 3.76
CA ALA A 31 -7.06 -9.13 4.40
C ALA A 31 -6.99 -10.62 4.79
N PHE A 32 -8.05 -11.15 5.41
CA PHE A 32 -8.13 -12.56 5.74
C PHE A 32 -8.15 -13.47 4.51
N LYS A 33 -8.91 -13.13 3.47
CA LYS A 33 -8.92 -13.88 2.19
C LYS A 33 -7.53 -13.95 1.56
N THR A 34 -6.87 -12.81 1.47
CA THR A 34 -5.57 -12.64 0.83
C THR A 34 -4.52 -13.40 1.60
N TRP A 35 -4.38 -13.13 2.90
CA TRP A 35 -3.45 -13.82 3.77
C TRP A 35 -3.62 -15.35 3.73
N LYS A 36 -4.86 -15.83 3.86
CA LYS A 36 -5.16 -17.28 3.85
C LYS A 36 -4.81 -17.92 2.50
N THR A 37 -5.17 -17.27 1.41
CA THR A 37 -4.92 -17.78 0.05
C THR A 37 -3.42 -17.84 -0.23
N THR A 38 -2.70 -16.73 0.01
CA THR A 38 -1.24 -16.65 -0.17
C THR A 38 -0.52 -17.69 0.69
N LEU A 39 -0.89 -17.82 1.98
CA LEU A 39 -0.31 -18.84 2.87
C LEU A 39 -0.54 -20.26 2.33
N GLN A 40 -1.77 -20.59 1.94
CA GLN A 40 -2.10 -21.93 1.43
C GLN A 40 -1.38 -22.24 0.11
N GLU A 41 -1.17 -21.26 -0.75
CA GLU A 41 -0.39 -21.43 -1.97
C GLU A 41 1.10 -21.63 -1.69
N ASN A 42 1.67 -20.85 -0.77
CA ASN A 42 3.07 -20.98 -0.37
C ASN A 42 3.33 -22.36 0.28
N LEU A 43 2.45 -22.83 1.18
CA LEU A 43 2.56 -24.16 1.77
C LEU A 43 2.54 -25.29 0.73
N LYS A 44 1.83 -25.12 -0.40
CA LYS A 44 1.80 -26.11 -1.48
C LYS A 44 3.13 -26.23 -2.24
N LEU A 45 4.00 -25.22 -2.19
CA LEU A 45 5.30 -25.26 -2.87
C LEU A 45 6.19 -26.36 -2.31
N GLN A 46 6.06 -26.66 -1.02
CA GLN A 46 6.78 -27.72 -0.32
C GLN A 46 6.57 -29.09 -0.97
N TRP A 47 5.41 -29.33 -1.57
CA TRP A 47 5.08 -30.58 -2.26
C TRP A 47 5.46 -30.59 -3.74
N LYS A 48 5.67 -29.41 -4.34
CA LYS A 48 5.91 -29.25 -5.79
C LYS A 48 7.39 -29.15 -6.13
N ASP A 49 8.19 -28.56 -5.25
CA ASP A 49 9.63 -28.39 -5.43
C ASP A 49 10.37 -29.38 -4.53
N GLU A 50 11.02 -30.39 -5.12
CA GLU A 50 11.81 -31.39 -4.42
C GLU A 50 13.01 -30.77 -3.68
N ASN A 51 13.47 -29.60 -4.10
CA ASN A 51 14.56 -28.85 -3.45
C ASN A 51 14.05 -27.90 -2.37
N HIS A 52 12.74 -27.85 -2.10
CA HIS A 52 12.20 -27.01 -1.04
C HIS A 52 12.76 -27.44 0.32
N ALA A 53 13.16 -26.48 1.16
CA ALA A 53 13.80 -26.75 2.45
C ALA A 53 12.97 -27.67 3.38
N PHE A 54 11.65 -27.65 3.21
CA PHE A 54 10.68 -28.44 3.97
C PHE A 54 10.04 -29.59 3.17
N HIS A 55 10.55 -29.95 1.98
CA HIS A 55 9.94 -30.98 1.13
C HIS A 55 9.77 -32.34 1.83
N LYS A 56 10.78 -32.75 2.62
CA LYS A 56 10.79 -34.03 3.32
C LYS A 56 9.71 -34.14 4.42
N HIS A 57 9.45 -33.03 5.12
CA HIS A 57 8.52 -32.95 6.25
C HIS A 57 7.71 -31.65 6.14
N PRO A 58 6.73 -31.62 5.23
CA PRO A 58 6.04 -30.39 4.85
C PRO A 58 5.08 -29.92 5.93
N PHE A 59 5.03 -28.61 6.09
CA PHE A 59 4.10 -27.94 6.99
C PHE A 59 2.70 -27.83 6.39
N THR A 60 1.71 -27.95 7.26
CA THR A 60 0.29 -27.88 6.92
C THR A 60 -0.44 -26.97 7.90
N LEU A 61 -1.37 -26.16 7.37
CA LEU A 61 -2.27 -25.34 8.18
C LEU A 61 -3.37 -26.23 8.77
N GLN A 62 -3.38 -26.39 10.09
CA GLN A 62 -4.30 -27.25 10.83
C GLN A 62 -5.58 -26.48 11.24
N SER A 63 -5.41 -25.32 11.86
CA SER A 63 -6.51 -24.48 12.31
C SER A 63 -6.12 -23.00 12.35
N ILE A 64 -7.13 -22.13 12.44
CA ILE A 64 -6.95 -20.68 12.64
C ILE A 64 -7.84 -20.27 13.81
N GLU A 65 -7.22 -19.76 14.86
CA GLU A 65 -7.89 -19.18 16.02
C GLU A 65 -7.97 -17.66 15.86
N ILE A 66 -9.17 -17.09 15.89
CA ILE A 66 -9.36 -15.65 15.89
C ILE A 66 -9.33 -15.16 17.35
N GLN A 67 -8.33 -14.36 17.69
CA GLN A 67 -8.08 -13.93 19.06
C GLN A 67 -8.78 -12.61 19.41
N SER A 68 -8.88 -11.69 18.45
CA SER A 68 -9.62 -10.44 18.61
C SER A 68 -10.02 -9.85 17.27
N VAL A 69 -11.11 -9.08 17.25
CA VAL A 69 -11.60 -8.34 16.08
C VAL A 69 -11.93 -6.91 16.49
N ASP A 70 -11.45 -5.96 15.70
CA ASP A 70 -11.77 -4.55 15.82
C ASP A 70 -12.78 -4.18 14.72
N TRP A 71 -13.88 -3.53 15.14
CA TRP A 71 -15.00 -3.20 14.26
C TRP A 71 -15.02 -1.71 13.91
N PHE A 72 -15.08 -1.38 12.63
CA PHE A 72 -15.32 -0.04 12.11
C PHE A 72 -16.76 0.06 11.63
N GLY A 73 -17.64 0.43 12.56
CA GLY A 73 -19.09 0.33 12.37
C GLY A 73 -19.51 -1.14 12.21
N ARG A 74 -19.95 -1.51 11.01
CA ARG A 74 -20.37 -2.91 10.68
C ARG A 74 -19.31 -3.70 9.93
N LYS A 75 -18.20 -3.07 9.54
CA LYS A 75 -17.10 -3.73 8.83
C LYS A 75 -16.04 -4.18 9.84
N ILE A 76 -15.37 -5.29 9.54
CA ILE A 76 -14.13 -5.64 10.23
C ILE A 76 -13.08 -4.62 9.80
N GLY A 77 -12.46 -3.97 10.78
CA GLY A 77 -11.27 -3.14 10.59
C GLY A 77 -10.02 -4.01 10.68
N PHE A 78 -9.82 -4.65 11.84
CA PHE A 78 -8.63 -5.46 12.10
C PHE A 78 -8.94 -6.81 12.72
N ILE A 79 -8.04 -7.77 12.54
CA ILE A 79 -8.09 -9.08 13.19
C ILE A 79 -6.73 -9.43 13.79
N LYS A 80 -6.72 -9.91 15.02
CA LYS A 80 -5.60 -10.70 15.54
C LYS A 80 -5.94 -12.17 15.49
N LEU A 81 -5.05 -12.99 14.94
CA LEU A 81 -5.24 -14.43 14.86
C LEU A 81 -3.99 -15.23 15.24
N LYS A 82 -4.17 -16.52 15.49
CA LYS A 82 -3.12 -17.52 15.59
C LYS A 82 -3.42 -18.68 14.64
N ALA A 83 -2.57 -18.87 13.65
CA ALA A 83 -2.57 -20.03 12.77
C ALA A 83 -1.79 -21.18 13.42
N ILE A 84 -2.35 -22.38 13.43
CA ILE A 84 -1.65 -23.59 13.88
C ILE A 84 -1.08 -24.27 12.65
N ILE A 85 0.24 -24.21 12.48
CA ILE A 85 0.94 -24.73 11.30
C ILE A 85 1.98 -25.74 11.77
N LYS A 86 1.79 -27.01 11.41
CA LYS A 86 2.63 -28.13 11.87
C LYS A 86 3.07 -29.03 10.72
N ASN A 87 4.23 -29.64 10.85
CA ASN A 87 4.66 -30.69 9.94
C ASN A 87 4.23 -32.08 10.42
N ASP A 88 4.58 -33.11 9.64
CA ASP A 88 4.17 -34.50 9.82
C ASP A 88 5.23 -35.38 10.53
N GLU A 89 6.24 -34.76 11.16
CA GLU A 89 7.23 -35.49 11.96
C GLU A 89 6.57 -36.18 13.18
N ALA A 90 7.19 -37.27 13.67
CA ALA A 90 6.73 -37.99 14.87
C ALA A 90 6.64 -37.07 16.10
N GLU A 91 7.55 -36.08 16.19
CA GLU A 91 7.45 -34.92 17.07
C GLU A 91 7.22 -33.67 16.21
N PRO A 92 5.95 -33.24 16.00
CA PRO A 92 5.64 -32.17 15.07
C PRO A 92 6.27 -30.85 15.48
N LYS A 93 6.96 -30.21 14.54
CA LYS A 93 7.40 -28.81 14.67
C LYS A 93 6.24 -27.88 14.36
N GLU A 94 6.13 -26.79 15.10
CA GLU A 94 5.13 -25.74 14.89
C GLU A 94 5.80 -24.44 14.46
N LEU A 95 5.30 -23.80 13.40
CA LEU A 95 5.76 -22.48 12.97
C LEU A 95 5.07 -21.36 13.78
N PRO A 96 5.73 -20.22 14.03
CA PRO A 96 5.05 -19.04 14.56
C PRO A 96 3.90 -18.61 13.63
N GLY A 97 2.67 -18.62 14.16
CA GLY A 97 1.48 -18.34 13.37
C GLY A 97 0.65 -17.15 13.84
N VAL A 98 1.18 -16.30 14.73
CA VAL A 98 0.47 -15.08 15.16
C VAL A 98 0.52 -14.04 14.05
N ALA A 99 -0.64 -13.47 13.71
CA ALA A 99 -0.74 -12.41 12.70
C ALA A 99 -1.75 -11.34 13.10
N PHE A 100 -1.41 -10.09 12.83
CA PHE A 100 -2.31 -8.94 12.85
C PHE A 100 -2.69 -8.57 11.42
N LEU A 101 -3.94 -8.88 11.07
CA LEU A 101 -4.49 -8.62 9.75
C LEU A 101 -5.12 -7.22 9.71
N ARG A 102 -4.53 -6.37 8.88
CA ARG A 102 -5.02 -5.03 8.58
C ARG A 102 -5.17 -4.78 7.08
N GLY A 103 -4.57 -5.62 6.23
CA GLY A 103 -4.66 -5.49 4.77
C GLY A 103 -3.70 -4.47 4.18
N GLY A 104 -3.91 -4.15 2.91
CA GLY A 104 -3.03 -3.28 2.13
C GLY A 104 -3.23 -1.79 2.41
N SER A 105 -2.16 -1.03 2.22
CA SER A 105 -2.15 0.43 2.27
C SER A 105 -1.35 1.02 1.10
N VAL A 106 -1.44 2.33 0.94
CA VAL A 106 -0.63 3.11 -0.01
C VAL A 106 0.20 4.13 0.75
N ALA A 107 1.36 4.46 0.20
CA ALA A 107 2.20 5.55 0.68
C ALA A 107 2.73 6.37 -0.49
N MET A 108 2.95 7.66 -0.25
CA MET A 108 3.13 8.64 -1.31
C MET A 108 4.37 9.49 -1.08
N LEU A 109 5.39 9.30 -1.91
CA LEU A 109 6.50 10.22 -1.99
C LEU A 109 6.10 11.39 -2.87
N MET A 110 5.80 12.52 -2.24
CA MET A 110 5.39 13.75 -2.91
C MET A 110 6.56 14.71 -2.96
N ILE A 111 7.11 14.90 -4.17
CA ILE A 111 8.28 15.74 -4.41
C ILE A 111 7.85 17.04 -5.10
N LEU A 112 8.10 18.16 -4.44
CA LEU A 112 7.89 19.51 -4.94
C LEU A 112 9.21 20.06 -5.49
N ARG A 113 9.13 20.64 -6.68
CA ARG A 113 10.23 21.28 -7.39
C ARG A 113 9.93 22.77 -7.54
N PRO A 114 10.55 23.64 -6.74
CA PRO A 114 10.40 25.07 -6.93
C PRO A 114 10.83 25.49 -8.35
N LYS A 115 9.98 26.24 -9.07
CA LYS A 115 10.29 26.72 -10.44
C LYS A 115 11.58 27.55 -10.53
N ASP A 116 11.92 28.23 -9.45
CA ASP A 116 13.10 29.09 -9.36
C ASP A 116 14.40 28.32 -9.01
N SER A 117 14.31 27.00 -8.76
CA SER A 117 15.45 26.17 -8.37
C SER A 117 15.40 24.78 -9.03
N ARG A 118 16.32 24.53 -9.97
CA ARG A 118 16.29 23.31 -10.80
C ARG A 118 16.64 22.04 -10.02
N ASP A 119 17.53 22.15 -9.06
CA ASP A 119 18.13 21.01 -8.35
C ASP A 119 17.44 20.74 -7.00
N GLU A 120 16.68 21.71 -6.49
CA GLU A 120 15.97 21.58 -5.21
C GLU A 120 14.79 20.61 -5.31
N ARG A 121 14.73 19.68 -4.36
CA ARG A 121 13.68 18.67 -4.22
C ARG A 121 13.19 18.67 -2.78
N LEU A 122 11.95 19.08 -2.60
CA LEU A 122 11.31 19.18 -1.30
C LEU A 122 10.26 18.10 -1.15
N VAL A 123 10.21 17.44 -0.01
CA VAL A 123 9.32 16.31 0.24
C VAL A 123 8.22 16.73 1.20
N VAL A 124 6.96 16.49 0.82
CA VAL A 124 5.80 16.67 1.69
C VAL A 124 5.72 15.50 2.67
N MET A 125 5.58 15.83 3.94
CA MET A 125 5.46 14.90 5.06
C MET A 125 4.21 15.23 5.88
N THR A 126 3.73 14.25 6.63
CA THR A 126 2.70 14.39 7.64
C THR A 126 3.30 14.15 9.02
N GLU A 127 2.90 14.98 9.98
CA GLU A 127 3.13 14.77 11.40
C GLU A 127 1.79 14.45 12.06
N GLN A 128 1.67 13.24 12.61
CA GLN A 128 0.41 12.74 13.14
C GLN A 128 0.60 11.76 14.32
N PRO A 129 -0.42 11.55 15.17
CA PRO A 129 -0.36 10.54 16.23
C PRO A 129 -0.24 9.12 15.67
N ARG A 130 0.75 8.38 16.15
CA ARG A 130 0.91 6.94 15.94
C ARG A 130 0.93 6.26 17.29
N ILE A 131 -0.26 6.04 17.85
CA ILE A 131 -0.44 5.38 19.16
C ILE A 131 0.24 4.00 19.25
N PRO A 132 0.22 3.15 18.20
CA PRO A 132 0.97 1.89 18.23
C PRO A 132 2.49 2.06 18.39
N ALA A 133 3.04 3.20 17.98
CA ALA A 133 4.45 3.57 18.18
C ALA A 133 4.68 4.42 19.44
N GLY A 134 3.64 4.69 20.24
CA GLY A 134 3.73 5.54 21.43
C GLY A 134 4.03 7.01 21.13
N SER A 135 3.70 7.50 19.93
CA SER A 135 3.98 8.87 19.49
C SER A 135 2.71 9.67 19.23
N LEU A 136 2.72 10.94 19.60
CA LEU A 136 1.65 11.91 19.25
C LEU A 136 2.05 12.83 18.08
N SER A 137 3.29 12.74 17.62
CA SER A 137 3.90 13.62 16.63
C SER A 137 4.90 12.81 15.79
N PHE A 138 4.41 11.75 15.15
CA PHE A 138 5.23 10.87 14.32
C PHE A 138 5.35 11.46 12.92
N LEU A 139 6.58 11.63 12.45
CA LEU A 139 6.89 12.21 11.15
C LEU A 139 7.06 11.12 10.11
N GLU A 140 6.34 11.23 9.00
CA GLU A 140 6.26 10.21 7.95
C GLU A 140 5.77 10.81 6.63
N ILE A 141 5.85 10.05 5.53
CA ILE A 141 5.17 10.44 4.29
C ILE A 141 3.66 10.16 4.37
N PRO A 142 2.83 10.93 3.64
CA PRO A 142 1.40 10.66 3.52
C PRO A 142 1.09 9.21 3.14
N ALA A 143 0.05 8.63 3.75
CA ALA A 143 -0.33 7.23 3.57
C ALA A 143 -1.79 6.96 3.94
N GLY A 144 -2.44 6.06 3.20
CA GLY A 144 -3.86 5.73 3.38
C GLY A 144 -4.12 4.23 3.33
N MET A 145 -5.18 3.78 3.98
CA MET A 145 -5.63 2.39 3.87
C MET A 145 -6.37 2.18 2.56
N ILE A 146 -6.29 0.97 2.00
CA ILE A 146 -7.04 0.67 0.78
C ILE A 146 -8.32 -0.07 1.16
N ASP A 147 -9.46 0.56 0.88
CA ASP A 147 -10.75 -0.13 0.86
C ASP A 147 -10.86 -1.10 -0.33
N ASP A 148 -11.68 -2.14 -0.16
CA ASP A 148 -12.05 -3.18 -1.13
C ASP A 148 -11.97 -2.75 -2.62
N GLY A 149 -10.90 -3.15 -3.33
CA GLY A 149 -10.84 -3.04 -4.80
C GLY A 149 -9.43 -3.02 -5.40
N PRO A 150 -9.29 -3.34 -6.71
CA PRO A 150 -7.99 -3.39 -7.40
C PRO A 150 -7.45 -2.01 -7.83
N ASN A 151 -8.16 -0.91 -7.56
CA ASN A 151 -7.81 0.43 -8.04
C ASN A 151 -6.92 1.21 -7.06
N PHE A 152 -5.70 0.70 -6.83
CA PHE A 152 -4.72 1.28 -5.90
C PHE A 152 -4.42 2.76 -6.19
N LYS A 153 -4.31 3.15 -7.46
CA LYS A 153 -3.97 4.53 -7.82
C LYS A 153 -5.10 5.52 -7.57
N GLY A 154 -6.35 5.13 -7.82
CA GLY A 154 -7.52 5.99 -7.54
C GLY A 154 -7.64 6.25 -6.04
N LYS A 155 -7.52 5.20 -5.23
CA LYS A 155 -7.52 5.32 -3.77
C LYS A 155 -6.34 6.13 -3.25
N ALA A 156 -5.14 5.94 -3.78
CA ALA A 156 -4.00 6.79 -3.43
C ALA A 156 -4.25 8.28 -3.71
N ALA A 157 -4.93 8.63 -4.80
CA ALA A 157 -5.28 10.02 -5.06
C ALA A 157 -6.33 10.57 -4.08
N ASP A 158 -7.35 9.76 -3.74
CA ASP A 158 -8.41 10.15 -2.80
C ASP A 158 -7.87 10.36 -1.38
N GLU A 159 -7.11 9.40 -0.84
CA GLU A 159 -6.50 9.47 0.50
C GLU A 159 -5.57 10.69 0.63
N ILE A 160 -4.82 11.00 -0.43
CA ILE A 160 -3.90 12.14 -0.43
C ILE A 160 -4.62 13.48 -0.50
N LEU A 161 -5.72 13.56 -1.24
CA LEU A 161 -6.56 14.75 -1.23
C LEU A 161 -7.05 15.04 0.19
N GLU A 162 -7.41 14.00 0.94
CA GLU A 162 -7.86 14.12 2.33
C GLU A 162 -6.72 14.55 3.29
N GLU A 163 -5.55 13.90 3.21
CA GLU A 163 -4.43 14.18 4.11
C GLU A 163 -3.70 15.50 3.80
N THR A 164 -3.59 15.88 2.52
CA THR A 164 -2.68 16.95 2.08
C THR A 164 -3.40 18.11 1.38
N GLY A 165 -4.62 17.90 0.90
CA GLY A 165 -5.36 18.87 0.08
C GLY A 165 -4.92 18.93 -1.39
N PHE A 166 -3.97 18.09 -1.82
CA PHE A 166 -3.56 18.02 -3.22
C PHE A 166 -4.52 17.16 -4.04
N ASN A 167 -5.09 17.75 -5.10
CA ASN A 167 -5.81 16.99 -6.11
C ASN A 167 -4.84 16.44 -7.16
N ILE A 168 -4.43 15.18 -7.01
CA ILE A 168 -3.42 14.55 -7.85
C ILE A 168 -4.08 13.74 -8.98
N PRO A 169 -3.80 14.03 -10.26
CA PRO A 169 -4.26 13.17 -11.33
C PRO A 169 -3.63 11.78 -11.25
N VAL A 170 -4.46 10.73 -11.26
CA VAL A 170 -4.03 9.32 -11.25
C VAL A 170 -2.99 8.99 -12.34
N SER A 171 -3.07 9.66 -13.49
CA SER A 171 -2.11 9.53 -14.59
C SER A 171 -0.71 10.03 -14.26
N GLU A 172 -0.57 10.94 -13.29
CA GLU A 172 0.71 11.47 -12.81
C GLU A 172 1.38 10.54 -11.78
N LEU A 173 0.67 9.54 -11.22
CA LEU A 173 1.24 8.64 -10.22
C LEU A 173 2.13 7.55 -10.85
N ILE A 174 3.35 7.42 -10.33
CA ILE A 174 4.32 6.37 -10.68
C ILE A 174 4.33 5.35 -9.54
N ASP A 175 4.06 4.08 -9.83
CA ASP A 175 4.11 2.99 -8.84
C ASP A 175 5.55 2.48 -8.71
N MET A 176 6.28 2.98 -7.71
CA MET A 176 7.69 2.64 -7.53
C MET A 176 7.88 1.19 -7.06
N THR A 177 6.94 0.68 -6.25
CA THR A 177 6.93 -0.73 -5.83
C THR A 177 6.83 -1.68 -7.01
N LYS A 178 5.91 -1.41 -7.95
CA LYS A 178 5.76 -2.21 -9.16
C LYS A 178 7.00 -2.16 -10.05
N LEU A 179 7.60 -0.99 -10.22
CA LEU A 179 8.83 -0.82 -11.02
C LEU A 179 10.02 -1.56 -10.41
N ALA A 180 10.16 -1.56 -9.08
CA ALA A 180 11.23 -2.31 -8.44
C ALA A 180 11.01 -3.83 -8.52
N LEU A 181 9.76 -4.28 -8.40
CA LEU A 181 9.41 -5.70 -8.48
C LEU A 181 9.52 -6.27 -9.90
N SER A 182 9.38 -5.47 -10.97
CA SER A 182 9.54 -5.97 -12.34
C SER A 182 10.97 -6.43 -12.64
N GLU A 183 11.96 -5.89 -11.93
CA GLU A 183 13.38 -6.25 -12.05
C GLU A 183 13.83 -7.25 -10.97
N ALA A 184 12.95 -7.65 -10.04
CA ALA A 184 13.32 -8.51 -8.94
C ALA A 184 13.51 -9.96 -9.40
N SER A 185 14.70 -10.53 -9.15
CA SER A 185 15.03 -11.92 -9.47
C SER A 185 14.47 -12.96 -8.48
N GLY A 186 13.51 -12.57 -7.65
CA GLY A 186 12.98 -13.39 -6.56
C GLY A 186 12.13 -14.57 -7.06
N LYS A 187 12.19 -15.70 -6.34
CA LYS A 187 11.42 -16.92 -6.66
C LYS A 187 9.96 -16.88 -6.22
N GLU A 188 9.59 -15.99 -5.31
CA GLU A 188 8.25 -15.97 -4.72
C GLU A 188 7.34 -14.98 -5.41
N THR A 189 6.44 -15.48 -6.26
CA THR A 189 5.57 -14.66 -7.13
C THR A 189 4.16 -14.44 -6.58
N ASN A 190 3.81 -15.05 -5.45
CA ASN A 190 2.43 -15.11 -4.96
C ASN A 190 2.11 -14.10 -3.85
N HIS A 191 3.09 -13.28 -3.47
CA HIS A 191 2.91 -12.18 -2.52
C HIS A 191 2.24 -10.99 -3.20
N GLN A 192 1.63 -10.12 -2.38
CA GLN A 192 1.10 -8.86 -2.88
C GLN A 192 2.26 -7.96 -3.33
N GLN A 193 2.02 -7.14 -4.35
CA GLN A 193 3.04 -6.29 -4.96
C GLN A 193 3.26 -5.04 -4.10
N GLY A 194 3.95 -5.16 -2.97
CA GLY A 194 4.20 -4.04 -2.08
C GLY A 194 5.39 -4.25 -1.15
N MET A 195 5.77 -3.17 -0.47
CA MET A 195 6.73 -3.23 0.62
C MET A 195 6.03 -3.73 1.89
N TYR A 196 6.60 -4.73 2.56
CA TYR A 196 6.08 -5.26 3.82
C TYR A 196 6.86 -4.64 4.99
N PRO A 197 6.23 -3.80 5.84
CA PRO A 197 6.95 -3.08 6.89
C PRO A 197 7.36 -4.00 8.05
N SER A 198 6.55 -5.01 8.35
CA SER A 198 6.80 -5.95 9.46
C SER A 198 6.17 -7.34 9.20
N PRO A 199 6.68 -8.10 8.22
CA PRO A 199 6.09 -9.37 7.79
C PRO A 199 6.15 -10.50 8.84
N GLY A 200 6.87 -10.30 9.95
CA GLY A 200 6.90 -11.24 11.07
C GLY A 200 5.66 -11.22 11.96
N GLY A 201 4.75 -10.27 11.78
CA GLY A 201 3.56 -10.14 12.63
C GLY A 201 2.36 -9.42 12.02
N SER A 202 2.48 -8.84 10.83
CA SER A 202 1.35 -8.21 10.12
C SER A 202 1.32 -8.63 8.66
N ASP A 203 0.11 -8.68 8.08
CA ASP A 203 -0.11 -8.92 6.65
C ASP A 203 0.03 -7.65 5.80
N GLU A 204 0.27 -6.49 6.42
CA GLU A 204 0.34 -5.22 5.72
C GLU A 204 1.36 -5.25 4.60
N PHE A 205 0.92 -4.77 3.44
CA PHE A 205 1.76 -4.46 2.30
C PHE A 205 1.41 -3.05 1.83
N ILE A 206 2.44 -2.31 1.46
CA ILE A 206 2.32 -0.89 1.12
C ILE A 206 2.73 -0.72 -0.34
N HIS A 207 1.81 -0.24 -1.17
CA HIS A 207 2.16 0.27 -2.50
C HIS A 207 2.75 1.67 -2.35
N ILE A 208 3.98 1.86 -2.84
CA ILE A 208 4.67 3.13 -2.71
C ILE A 208 4.65 3.83 -4.07
N PHE A 209 4.00 4.97 -4.12
CA PHE A 209 3.90 5.79 -5.31
C PHE A 209 4.78 7.05 -5.20
N LEU A 210 5.18 7.54 -6.37
CA LEU A 210 5.83 8.83 -6.55
C LEU A 210 4.88 9.78 -7.28
N TRP A 211 4.82 11.01 -6.77
CA TRP A 211 4.31 12.17 -7.47
C TRP A 211 5.35 13.29 -7.39
N GLU A 212 5.84 13.74 -8.55
CA GLU A 212 6.84 14.82 -8.65
C GLU A 212 6.26 15.96 -9.48
N LYS A 213 6.24 17.17 -8.92
CA LYS A 213 5.60 18.34 -9.54
C LYS A 213 6.44 19.60 -9.43
N GLU A 214 6.48 20.35 -10.53
CA GLU A 214 7.02 21.70 -10.54
C GLU A 214 5.96 22.71 -10.08
N ILE A 215 6.31 23.54 -9.12
CA ILE A 215 5.38 24.41 -8.37
C ILE A 215 6.05 25.75 -8.02
N ASP A 216 5.24 26.79 -7.78
CA ASP A 216 5.76 28.09 -7.36
C ASP A 216 6.27 28.04 -5.91
N ARG A 217 7.38 28.74 -5.61
CA ARG A 217 7.98 28.71 -4.26
C ARG A 217 7.00 29.19 -3.18
N GLN A 218 6.18 30.19 -3.47
CA GLN A 218 5.18 30.66 -2.51
C GLN A 218 4.19 29.55 -2.12
N GLU A 219 3.76 28.73 -3.09
CA GLU A 219 2.87 27.59 -2.80
C GLU A 219 3.56 26.54 -1.93
N VAL A 220 4.89 26.35 -2.07
CA VAL A 220 5.66 25.47 -1.18
C VAL A 220 5.66 25.99 0.25
N GLU A 221 5.91 27.28 0.43
CA GLU A 221 5.95 27.91 1.75
C GLU A 221 4.57 27.90 2.42
N ASP A 222 3.50 28.09 1.65
CA ASP A 222 2.12 28.04 2.14
C ASP A 222 1.70 26.66 2.66
N LEU A 223 2.41 25.59 2.27
CA LEU A 223 2.18 24.23 2.77
C LEU A 223 2.82 23.98 4.14
N ARG A 224 3.89 24.71 4.49
CA ARG A 224 4.65 24.47 5.71
C ARG A 224 3.79 24.77 6.93
N GLY A 225 3.62 23.78 7.81
CA GLY A 225 2.88 23.95 9.06
C GLY A 225 1.36 24.04 8.89
N LYS A 226 0.84 23.81 7.68
CA LYS A 226 -0.60 23.77 7.42
C LYS A 226 -1.21 22.56 8.15
N LEU A 227 -2.24 22.82 8.95
CA LEU A 227 -3.06 21.77 9.57
C LEU A 227 -4.06 21.22 8.55
N THR A 228 -4.07 19.90 8.38
CA THR A 228 -4.92 19.15 7.44
C THR A 228 -5.58 17.96 8.14
N GLY A 229 -6.30 17.11 7.41
CA GLY A 229 -7.07 15.99 7.94
C GLY A 229 -8.49 16.35 8.39
N GLN A 230 -9.38 15.35 8.42
CA GLN A 230 -10.76 15.55 8.87
C GLN A 230 -10.83 15.65 10.40
N LYS A 231 -10.88 16.89 10.92
CA LYS A 231 -11.04 17.15 12.37
C LYS A 231 -12.21 16.39 13.03
N TRP A 232 -13.26 16.08 12.27
CA TRP A 232 -14.45 15.36 12.74
C TRP A 232 -14.26 13.84 12.83
N GLN A 233 -13.25 13.28 12.17
CA GLN A 233 -12.89 11.86 12.24
C GLN A 233 -11.76 11.58 13.26
N GLY A 234 -11.27 12.61 13.95
CA GLY A 234 -10.24 12.48 14.99
C GLY A 234 -8.79 12.47 14.48
N GLU A 235 -8.58 12.63 13.18
CA GLU A 235 -7.26 12.72 12.58
C GLU A 235 -6.70 14.14 12.73
N MET A 236 -5.58 14.25 13.45
CA MET A 236 -4.83 15.49 13.63
C MET A 236 -3.54 15.38 12.83
N ILE A 237 -3.54 15.96 11.63
CA ILE A 237 -2.41 15.88 10.70
C ILE A 237 -1.86 17.29 10.50
N THR A 238 -0.53 17.44 10.62
CA THR A 238 0.14 18.68 10.25
C THR A 238 1.12 18.43 9.12
N LEU A 239 1.05 19.24 8.07
CA LEU A 239 2.00 19.16 6.98
C LEU A 239 3.38 19.70 7.40
N ARG A 240 4.40 18.99 6.93
CA ARG A 240 5.81 19.35 7.05
C ARG A 240 6.46 19.22 5.68
N VAL A 241 7.53 19.98 5.46
CA VAL A 241 8.30 19.93 4.21
C VAL A 241 9.77 19.90 4.59
N CYS A 242 10.53 18.95 4.04
CA CYS A 242 11.98 18.86 4.23
C CYS A 242 12.69 18.68 2.89
N ASP A 243 14.02 18.86 2.90
CA ASP A 243 14.85 18.55 1.75
C ASP A 243 14.93 17.03 1.53
N ASN A 244 14.82 16.59 0.27
CA ASN A 244 14.90 15.17 -0.07
C ASN A 244 16.21 14.52 0.40
N GLU A 245 17.30 15.28 0.45
CA GLU A 245 18.61 14.81 0.91
C GLU A 245 18.64 14.50 2.42
N ASP A 246 17.77 15.15 3.19
CA ASP A 246 17.66 14.99 4.65
C ASP A 246 16.52 14.05 5.06
N LEU A 247 15.64 13.67 4.13
CA LEU A 247 14.46 12.84 4.39
C LEU A 247 14.79 11.55 5.17
N TRP A 248 15.89 10.88 4.81
CA TRP A 248 16.30 9.63 5.48
C TRP A 248 16.79 9.85 6.92
N ARG A 249 17.21 11.07 7.28
CA ARG A 249 17.61 11.45 8.64
C ARG A 249 16.39 11.89 9.45
N GLU A 250 15.58 12.77 8.88
CA GLU A 250 14.38 13.34 9.52
C GLU A 250 13.32 12.27 9.82
N CYS A 251 13.10 11.36 8.87
CA CYS A 251 12.12 10.28 8.97
C CYS A 251 12.76 8.91 9.19
N ALA A 252 13.93 8.85 9.84
CA ALA A 252 14.68 7.61 10.07
C ALA A 252 13.91 6.50 10.82
N ARG A 253 12.78 6.86 11.45
CA ARG A 253 11.92 5.93 12.22
C ARG A 253 10.79 5.33 11.41
N ASP A 254 10.49 5.87 10.23
CA ASP A 254 9.35 5.43 9.43
C ASP A 254 9.78 4.53 8.27
N ALA A 255 9.30 3.27 8.29
CA ALA A 255 9.71 2.26 7.31
C ALA A 255 9.28 2.62 5.88
N LYS A 256 8.06 3.14 5.69
CA LYS A 256 7.56 3.51 4.36
C LYS A 256 8.27 4.74 3.81
N THR A 257 8.60 5.74 4.62
CA THR A 257 9.43 6.87 4.16
C THR A 257 10.81 6.40 3.72
N LEU A 258 11.50 5.59 4.51
CA LEU A 258 12.83 5.08 4.15
C LEU A 258 12.79 4.20 2.90
N ALA A 259 11.77 3.34 2.76
CA ALA A 259 11.58 2.53 1.58
C ALA A 259 11.30 3.41 0.35
N ALA A 260 10.44 4.42 0.47
CA ALA A 260 10.11 5.33 -0.62
C ALA A 260 11.33 6.11 -1.11
N TRP A 261 12.13 6.63 -0.17
CA TRP A 261 13.38 7.31 -0.47
C TRP A 261 14.36 6.36 -1.17
N ALA A 262 14.57 5.15 -0.64
CA ALA A 262 15.47 4.17 -1.26
C ALA A 262 15.02 3.73 -2.66
N LEU A 263 13.71 3.54 -2.88
CA LEU A 263 13.14 3.24 -4.19
C LEU A 263 13.33 4.40 -5.16
N TYR A 264 13.05 5.64 -4.74
CA TYR A 264 13.27 6.84 -5.54
C TYR A 264 14.73 6.97 -5.98
N GLU A 265 15.65 6.86 -5.03
CA GLU A 265 17.09 6.93 -5.28
C GLU A 265 17.57 5.80 -6.22
N GLY A 266 17.13 4.56 -5.97
CA GLY A 266 17.49 3.41 -6.80
C GLY A 266 16.97 3.51 -8.23
N LEU A 267 15.69 3.85 -8.40
CA LEU A 267 15.05 3.98 -9.71
C LEU A 267 15.57 5.19 -10.50
N ASN A 268 15.98 6.27 -9.83
CA ASN A 268 16.67 7.39 -10.48
C ASN A 268 18.07 7.01 -10.93
N ARG A 269 18.87 6.34 -10.09
CA ARG A 269 20.21 5.85 -10.49
C ARG A 269 20.15 4.87 -11.66
N ALA A 270 19.09 4.06 -11.73
CA ALA A 270 18.84 3.15 -12.85
C ALA A 270 18.31 3.85 -14.13
N GLY A 271 18.00 5.16 -14.07
CA GLY A 271 17.48 5.92 -15.21
C GLY A 271 15.98 5.74 -15.49
N ILE A 272 15.27 4.92 -14.71
CA ILE A 272 13.87 4.54 -14.95
C ILE A 272 12.91 5.72 -14.71
N ILE A 273 13.00 6.39 -13.56
CA ILE A 273 12.16 7.56 -13.26
C ILE A 273 12.40 8.71 -14.28
N PRO A 274 13.66 9.11 -14.57
CA PRO A 274 13.95 10.13 -15.56
C PRO A 274 13.35 9.85 -16.94
N GLU A 275 13.40 8.59 -17.39
CA GLU A 275 12.81 8.16 -18.66
C GLU A 275 11.28 8.30 -18.66
N ILE A 276 10.60 7.79 -17.63
CA ILE A 276 9.14 7.93 -17.48
C ILE A 276 8.71 9.41 -17.49
N LEU A 277 9.44 10.27 -16.76
CA LEU A 277 9.15 11.70 -16.71
C LEU A 277 9.43 12.40 -18.05
N ARG A 278 10.46 11.98 -18.80
CA ARG A 278 10.75 12.48 -20.15
C ARG A 278 9.61 12.13 -21.12
N GLU A 279 9.20 10.87 -21.17
CA GLU A 279 8.10 10.41 -22.03
C GLU A 279 6.76 11.10 -21.73
N ARG A 280 6.51 11.42 -20.45
CA ARG A 280 5.30 12.17 -20.05
C ARG A 280 5.33 13.60 -20.59
N ARG A 281 6.48 14.28 -20.51
CA ARG A 281 6.65 15.62 -21.08
C ARG A 281 6.43 15.61 -22.59
N GLU A 282 7.04 14.65 -23.30
CA GLU A 282 6.90 14.50 -24.75
C GLU A 282 5.45 14.27 -25.19
N ARG A 283 4.72 13.42 -24.45
CA ARG A 283 3.28 13.19 -24.66
C ARG A 283 2.42 14.41 -24.36
N GLY A 284 2.75 15.19 -23.32
CA GLY A 284 2.05 16.44 -22.98
C GLY A 284 2.32 17.60 -23.95
N THR A 285 3.42 17.56 -24.70
CA THR A 285 3.78 18.57 -25.71
C THR A 285 3.30 18.24 -27.12
N SER A 286 2.74 17.06 -27.35
CA SER A 286 2.16 16.69 -28.65
C SER A 286 0.87 17.50 -28.86
N PRO A 287 0.74 18.31 -29.92
CA PRO A 287 -0.53 18.96 -30.23
C PRO A 287 -1.61 17.89 -30.36
N GLU A 288 -2.72 18.02 -29.64
CA GLU A 288 -3.91 17.25 -29.98
C GLU A 288 -4.18 17.46 -31.49
N PRO A 289 -4.39 16.40 -32.28
CA PRO A 289 -4.74 16.58 -33.69
C PRO A 289 -6.01 17.42 -33.74
N ASP A 290 -5.90 18.61 -34.35
CA ASP A 290 -6.98 19.58 -34.47
C ASP A 290 -8.25 18.87 -34.95
N GLY A 291 -9.28 18.83 -34.09
CA GLY A 291 -10.57 18.18 -34.34
C GLY A 291 -11.34 18.73 -35.56
N ARG A 292 -10.72 19.61 -36.34
CA ARG A 292 -11.16 20.10 -37.64
C ARG A 292 -10.86 19.15 -38.80
N GLU A 293 -9.86 18.27 -38.72
CA GLU A 293 -9.60 17.28 -39.80
C GLU A 293 -10.57 16.09 -39.76
N ALA A 294 -10.97 15.63 -38.57
CA ALA A 294 -11.95 14.56 -38.41
C ALA A 294 -13.37 14.95 -38.90
N LYS A 295 -13.68 16.26 -38.94
CA LYS A 295 -14.96 16.77 -39.48
C LYS A 295 -14.95 16.96 -40.99
N ARG A 296 -13.79 17.04 -41.66
CA ARG A 296 -13.71 17.08 -43.13
C ARG A 296 -13.90 15.69 -43.73
N GLN A 297 -13.27 14.66 -43.18
CA GLN A 297 -13.41 13.29 -43.70
C GLN A 297 -14.83 12.71 -43.52
N LYS A 298 -15.54 13.04 -42.44
CA LYS A 298 -16.95 12.62 -42.27
C LYS A 298 -17.94 13.31 -43.21
N LYS A 299 -17.58 14.44 -43.83
CA LYS A 299 -18.47 15.17 -44.75
C LYS A 299 -18.34 14.71 -46.20
N GLU A 300 -17.21 14.10 -46.57
CA GLU A 300 -17.01 13.52 -47.92
C GLU A 300 -17.56 12.09 -48.03
N ILE A 301 -17.52 11.29 -46.95
CA ILE A 301 -18.04 9.91 -46.96
C ILE A 301 -19.59 9.88 -46.93
N GLY A 302 -20.25 10.95 -46.49
CA GLY A 302 -21.71 11.06 -46.48
C GLY A 302 -22.35 11.58 -47.77
N ARG A 303 -21.59 11.66 -48.88
CA ARG A 303 -22.08 12.18 -50.17
C ARG A 303 -21.79 11.28 -51.39
N GLN A 304 -21.43 10.01 -51.17
CA GLN A 304 -21.46 8.98 -52.21
C GLN A 304 -22.54 7.94 -51.90
#